data_AF-A0A9D6FZC6-F1
#
_entry.id   AF-A0A9D6FZC6-F1
#
_cell.length_a   1.000
_cell.length_b   1.000
_cell.length_c   1.000
_cell.angle_alpha   90.00
_cell.angle_beta   90.00
_cell.angle_gamma   90.00
#
_symmetry.space_group_name_H-M   'P 1'
#
loop_
_entity.id
_entity.type
_entity.pdbx_description
1 polymer ?
#
loop_
_entity_poly.entity_id
_entity_poly.type
_entity_poly.pdbx_seq_one_letter_code
_entity_poly.pdbx_strand_id
1 'polypeptide(L)'
;MANLRLTLAVGDYEHTRDLASGDVRAEGIDLTVLRTPIEELLLRYVRHSEWQVSEMGMGPFASLLSRGHKDMVGIPVFTSRVFRHTSLYLRSDAGIQSPADLVGKRIGVPEWAMTAVIYVRAVLQHAYGVDLRSI
;
A
#
# COMPACT_ATOMS: atom_id res chain seq x y z
N MET A 1 20.56 23.51 18.25
CA MET A 1 20.60 23.26 16.78
C MET A 1 19.22 23.60 16.23
N ALA A 2 19.11 23.98 14.95
CA ALA A 2 17.79 24.17 14.32
C ALA A 2 17.14 22.80 14.08
N ASN A 3 15.82 22.72 14.21
CA ASN A 3 15.06 21.50 13.92
C ASN A 3 15.17 21.14 12.43
N LEU A 4 15.14 19.84 12.14
CA LEU A 4 15.11 19.33 10.77
C LEU A 4 13.71 19.54 10.17
N ARG A 5 13.63 20.18 9.00
CA ARG A 5 12.35 20.39 8.30
C ARG A 5 12.06 19.21 7.40
N LEU A 6 10.94 18.53 7.64
CA LEU A 6 10.48 17.41 6.83
C LEU A 6 9.02 17.58 6.43
N THR A 7 8.70 17.08 5.25
CA THR A 7 7.31 16.90 4.79
C THR A 7 6.99 15.41 4.83
N LEU A 8 5.90 15.07 5.54
CA LEU A 8 5.31 13.74 5.59
C LEU A 8 4.00 13.76 4.81
N ALA A 9 3.87 12.90 3.81
CA ALA A 9 2.56 12.57 3.26
C ALA A 9 2.08 11.23 3.86
N VAL A 10 0.86 11.24 4.37
CA VAL A 10 0.23 10.09 5.04
C VAL A 10 -1.27 10.11 4.78
N GLY A 11 -1.88 8.94 4.71
CA GLY A 11 -3.32 8.76 4.70
C GLY A 11 -3.95 9.26 6.00
N ASP A 12 -5.25 9.56 5.92
CA ASP A 12 -6.02 10.02 7.07
C ASP A 12 -6.47 8.83 7.92
N TYR A 13 -5.71 8.53 8.98
CA TYR A 13 -6.01 7.46 9.92
C TYR A 13 -6.11 8.01 11.35
N GLU A 14 -6.93 7.35 12.18
CA GLU A 14 -7.07 7.73 13.59
C GLU A 14 -5.74 7.64 14.36
N HIS A 15 -4.93 6.61 14.08
CA HIS A 15 -3.67 6.38 14.80
C HIS A 15 -2.49 7.23 14.31
N THR A 16 -2.66 8.00 13.23
CA THR A 16 -1.68 9.02 12.79
C THR A 16 -2.18 10.44 13.05
N ARG A 17 -3.39 10.60 13.59
CA ARG A 17 -4.07 11.89 13.77
C ARG A 17 -3.28 12.83 14.66
N ASP A 18 -2.82 12.39 15.83
CA ASP A 18 -2.13 13.25 16.79
C ASP A 18 -0.79 13.77 16.24
N LEU A 19 -0.11 12.97 15.42
CA LEU A 19 1.08 13.40 14.68
C LEU A 19 0.70 14.42 13.59
N ALA A 20 -0.41 14.19 12.90
CA ALA A 20 -0.89 15.05 11.82
C ALA A 20 -1.52 16.37 12.28
N SER A 21 -2.05 16.44 13.50
CA SER A 21 -2.55 17.67 14.15
C SER A 21 -1.44 18.44 14.86
N GLY A 22 -0.34 17.76 15.20
CA GLY A 22 0.77 18.32 15.95
C GLY A 22 0.58 18.28 17.48
N ASP A 23 -0.39 17.51 17.96
CA ASP A 23 -0.57 17.18 19.38
C ASP A 23 0.59 16.30 19.88
N VAL A 24 1.09 15.42 19.01
CA VAL A 24 2.35 14.69 19.18
C VAL A 24 3.38 15.23 18.20
N ARG A 25 4.56 15.60 18.70
CA ARG A 25 5.66 16.15 17.89
C ARG A 25 6.91 15.29 18.05
N ALA A 26 7.55 15.00 16.93
CA ALA A 26 8.86 14.36 16.94
C ALA A 26 9.93 15.36 17.43
N GLU A 27 10.74 14.94 18.39
CA GLU A 27 11.83 15.77 18.92
C GLU A 27 12.80 16.16 17.80
N GLY A 28 13.15 17.44 17.72
CA GLY A 28 14.12 17.95 16.75
C GLY A 28 13.63 18.02 15.30
N ILE A 29 12.33 17.80 15.03
CA ILE A 29 11.76 17.84 13.67
C ILE A 29 10.62 18.85 13.59
N ASP A 30 10.72 19.76 12.62
CA ASP A 30 9.61 20.60 12.17
C ASP A 30 8.88 19.87 11.05
N LEU A 31 7.80 19.16 11.39
CA LEU A 31 7.07 18.29 10.47
C LEU A 31 5.89 19.02 9.81
N THR A 32 5.88 19.08 8.48
CA THR A 32 4.70 19.46 7.68
C THR A 32 3.98 18.20 7.24
N VAL A 33 2.69 18.05 7.57
CA VAL A 33 1.92 16.85 7.23
C VAL A 33 0.93 17.14 6.10
N LEU A 34 1.02 16.36 5.03
CA LEU A 34 0.09 16.35 3.90
C LEU A 34 -0.85 15.15 4.06
N ARG A 35 -2.15 15.40 4.17
CA ARG A 35 -3.18 14.37 4.16
C ARG A 35 -3.82 14.29 2.78
N THR A 36 -3.59 13.19 2.08
CA THR A 36 -4.16 12.92 0.76
C THR A 36 -4.68 11.48 0.68
N PRO A 37 -5.56 11.15 -0.27
CA PRO A 37 -5.93 9.76 -0.54
C PRO A 37 -4.69 8.89 -0.80
N ILE A 38 -4.70 7.65 -0.31
CA ILE A 38 -3.54 6.75 -0.34
C ILE A 38 -3.08 6.47 -1.79
N GLU A 39 -4.01 6.41 -2.74
CA GLU A 39 -3.67 6.17 -4.14
C GLU A 39 -2.90 7.35 -4.73
N GLU A 40 -3.29 8.58 -4.37
CA GLU A 40 -2.65 9.81 -4.84
C GLU A 40 -1.25 9.97 -4.24
N LEU A 41 -1.12 9.76 -2.92
CA LEU A 41 0.19 9.92 -2.28
C LEU A 41 1.21 8.94 -2.85
N LEU A 42 0.84 7.65 -2.96
CA LEU A 42 1.76 6.62 -3.43
C LEU A 42 2.22 6.91 -4.86
N LEU A 43 1.29 7.31 -5.73
CA LEU A 43 1.59 7.62 -7.12
C LEU A 43 2.56 8.80 -7.26
N ARG A 44 2.30 9.91 -6.56
CA ARG A 44 3.12 11.12 -6.62
C ARG A 44 4.51 10.88 -6.04
N TYR A 45 4.61 10.16 -4.92
CA TYR A 45 5.89 9.85 -4.34
C TYR A 45 6.75 8.94 -5.23
N VAL A 46 6.20 7.84 -5.74
CA VAL A 46 6.95 6.91 -6.62
C VAL A 46 7.42 7.60 -7.90
N ARG A 47 6.63 8.54 -8.44
CA ARG A 47 6.97 9.21 -9.71
C ARG A 47 7.88 10.42 -9.57
N HIS A 48 7.75 11.17 -8.48
CA HIS A 48 8.28 12.52 -8.38
C HIS A 48 9.01 12.81 -7.06
N SER A 49 8.97 11.92 -6.08
CA SER A 49 9.62 12.09 -4.77
C SER A 49 9.32 13.47 -4.14
N GLU A 50 8.05 13.91 -4.20
CA GLU A 50 7.63 15.28 -3.86
C GLU A 50 7.81 15.66 -2.38
N TRP A 51 8.08 14.69 -1.51
CA TRP A 51 8.25 14.88 -0.06
C TRP A 51 9.32 13.94 0.50
N GLN A 52 9.80 14.22 1.71
CA GLN A 52 10.91 13.46 2.32
C GLN A 52 10.45 12.17 3.01
N VAL A 53 9.20 12.12 3.48
CA VAL A 53 8.66 10.96 4.19
C VAL A 53 7.30 10.57 3.60
N SER A 54 7.15 9.32 3.20
CA SER A 54 5.94 8.80 2.56
C SER A 54 5.53 7.48 3.16
N GLU A 55 4.23 7.19 3.16
CA GLU A 55 3.80 5.80 3.10
C GLU A 55 4.25 5.16 1.78
N MET A 56 4.48 3.85 1.83
CA MET A 56 4.84 3.04 0.67
C MET A 56 4.23 1.64 0.83
N GLY A 57 3.71 1.08 -0.26
CA GLY A 57 3.33 -0.33 -0.26
C GLY A 57 4.56 -1.23 -0.16
N MET A 58 4.50 -2.29 0.65
CA MET A 58 5.61 -3.25 0.78
C MET A 58 5.97 -3.92 -0.55
N GLY A 59 4.97 -4.25 -1.36
CA GLY A 59 5.16 -4.82 -2.70
C GLY A 59 5.93 -3.89 -3.65
N PRO A 60 5.45 -2.65 -3.89
CA PRO A 60 6.19 -1.66 -4.67
C PRO A 60 7.58 -1.36 -4.10
N PHE A 61 7.73 -1.24 -2.78
CA PHE A 61 9.03 -1.02 -2.13
C PHE A 61 10.02 -2.15 -2.45
N ALA A 62 9.62 -3.42 -2.25
CA ALA A 62 10.46 -4.56 -2.57
C ALA A 62 10.81 -4.63 -4.08
N SER A 63 9.86 -4.27 -4.95
CA SER A 63 10.09 -4.19 -6.39
C SER A 63 11.05 -3.07 -6.79
N LEU A 64 11.06 -1.94 -6.08
CA LEU A 64 12.01 -0.85 -6.33
C LEU A 64 13.41 -1.25 -5.86
N LEU A 65 13.52 -1.82 -4.66
CA LEU A 65 14.78 -2.34 -4.13
C LEU A 65 15.41 -3.40 -5.05
N SER A 66 14.60 -4.33 -5.59
CA SER A 66 15.10 -5.38 -6.49
C SER A 66 15.63 -4.84 -7.82
N ARG A 67 15.21 -3.63 -8.21
CA ARG A 67 15.70 -2.89 -9.39
C ARG A 67 16.89 -1.99 -9.08
N GLY A 68 17.38 -1.97 -7.84
CA GLY A 68 18.54 -1.19 -7.42
C GLY A 68 18.23 0.23 -6.95
N HIS A 69 16.95 0.62 -6.81
CA HIS A 69 16.58 1.88 -6.18
C HIS A 69 16.84 1.79 -4.67
N LYS A 70 17.78 2.60 -4.16
CA LYS A 70 18.25 2.59 -2.75
C LYS A 70 18.19 3.97 -2.10
N ASP A 71 17.48 4.89 -2.74
CA ASP A 71 17.20 6.25 -2.32
C ASP A 71 16.14 6.33 -1.21
N MET A 72 15.51 5.20 -0.88
CA MET A 72 14.53 5.06 0.18
C MET A 72 15.01 4.16 1.31
N VAL A 73 14.71 4.56 2.55
CA VAL A 73 14.88 3.73 3.73
C VAL A 73 13.51 3.42 4.30
N GLY A 74 13.17 2.13 4.38
CA GLY A 74 11.94 1.67 5.01
C GLY A 74 12.05 1.75 6.53
N ILE A 75 11.05 2.33 7.18
CA ILE A 75 10.89 2.33 8.64
C ILE A 75 9.80 1.29 8.97
N PRO A 76 9.96 0.45 10.02
CA PRO A 76 9.01 -0.62 10.33
C PRO A 76 7.72 -0.10 11.01
N VAL A 77 7.03 0.83 10.36
CA VAL A 77 5.76 1.41 10.80
C VAL A 77 4.68 1.07 9.78
N PHE A 78 3.65 0.36 10.23
CA PHE A 78 2.57 -0.17 9.38
C PHE A 78 1.25 0.53 9.73
N THR A 79 1.02 1.66 9.07
CA THR A 79 -0.17 2.53 9.24
C THR A 79 -1.43 1.91 8.61
N SER A 80 -1.35 1.43 7.38
CA SER A 80 -2.50 0.82 6.69
C SER A 80 -2.84 -0.57 7.24
N ARG A 81 -4.07 -0.74 7.74
CA ARG A 81 -4.61 -2.03 8.23
C ARG A 81 -5.96 -2.32 7.57
N VAL A 82 -6.02 -3.39 6.78
CA VAL A 82 -7.23 -3.77 6.02
C VAL A 82 -7.34 -5.29 5.95
N PHE A 83 -8.55 -5.83 6.08
CA PHE A 83 -8.82 -7.25 5.89
C PHE A 83 -8.79 -7.62 4.40
N ARG A 84 -7.68 -8.23 3.95
CA ARG A 84 -7.41 -8.38 2.50
C ARG A 84 -8.38 -9.27 1.73
N HIS A 85 -9.12 -10.16 2.40
CA HIS A 85 -10.09 -11.04 1.73
C HIS A 85 -11.25 -10.27 1.09
N THR A 86 -11.55 -9.04 1.55
CA THR A 86 -12.60 -8.20 0.97
C THR A 86 -12.14 -7.45 -0.30
N SER A 87 -10.92 -7.68 -0.78
CA SER A 87 -10.36 -6.96 -1.93
C SER A 87 -10.70 -7.59 -3.29
N LEU A 88 -11.49 -8.68 -3.31
CA LEU A 88 -12.01 -9.27 -4.54
C LEU A 88 -13.44 -8.80 -4.76
N TYR A 89 -13.70 -8.26 -5.95
CA TYR A 89 -15.01 -7.78 -6.35
C TYR A 89 -15.51 -8.63 -7.51
N LEU A 90 -16.75 -9.09 -7.39
CA LEU A 90 -17.42 -9.95 -8.35
C LEU A 90 -18.66 -9.21 -8.85
N ARG A 91 -19.03 -9.41 -10.12
CA ARG A 91 -20.37 -9.04 -10.58
C ARG A 91 -21.37 -10.04 -9.98
N SER A 92 -22.53 -9.58 -9.53
CA SER A 92 -23.51 -10.43 -8.82
C SER A 92 -24.06 -11.58 -9.65
N ASP A 93 -24.03 -11.46 -10.98
CA ASP A 93 -24.46 -12.46 -11.96
C ASP A 93 -23.28 -13.27 -12.56
N ALA A 94 -22.07 -13.15 -12.01
CA ALA A 94 -20.88 -13.81 -12.56
C ALA A 94 -20.88 -15.34 -12.39
N GLY A 95 -21.81 -15.90 -11.60
CA GLY A 95 -21.89 -17.33 -11.32
C GLY A 95 -20.73 -17.88 -10.49
N ILE A 96 -19.96 -17.02 -9.82
CA ILE A 96 -18.81 -17.38 -8.97
C ILE A 96 -19.30 -17.49 -7.53
N GLN A 97 -19.20 -18.69 -6.93
CA GLN A 97 -19.62 -18.96 -5.56
C GLN A 97 -18.45 -19.38 -4.66
N SER A 98 -17.33 -19.78 -5.27
CA SER A 98 -16.13 -20.23 -4.59
C SER A 98 -14.86 -19.81 -5.35
N PRO A 99 -13.69 -19.80 -4.70
CA PRO A 99 -12.42 -19.55 -5.39
C PRO A 99 -12.12 -20.52 -6.53
N ALA A 100 -12.62 -21.77 -6.48
CA ALA A 100 -12.44 -22.75 -7.56
C ALA A 100 -13.14 -22.33 -8.86
N ASP A 101 -14.24 -21.56 -8.77
CA ASP A 101 -14.98 -21.07 -9.93
C ASP A 101 -14.20 -19.98 -10.71
N LEU A 102 -13.09 -19.49 -10.16
CA LEU A 102 -12.19 -18.56 -10.83
C LEU A 102 -11.35 -19.23 -11.91
N VAL A 103 -11.19 -20.56 -11.88
CA VAL A 103 -10.40 -21.30 -12.88
C VAL A 103 -10.97 -21.05 -14.29
N GLY A 104 -10.10 -20.64 -15.21
CA GLY A 104 -10.43 -20.26 -16.58
C GLY A 104 -11.08 -18.88 -16.72
N LYS A 105 -11.22 -18.11 -15.63
CA LYS A 105 -11.65 -16.71 -15.68
C LYS A 105 -10.45 -15.78 -15.85
N ARG A 106 -10.71 -14.48 -15.88
CA ARG A 106 -9.68 -13.43 -15.96
C ARG A 106 -9.94 -12.43 -14.85
N ILE A 107 -8.91 -12.14 -14.05
CA ILE A 107 -9.00 -11.17 -12.95
C ILE A 107 -8.27 -9.87 -13.33
N GLY A 108 -9.00 -8.76 -13.28
CA GLY A 108 -8.40 -7.42 -13.42
C GLY A 108 -7.70 -7.00 -12.14
N VAL A 109 -6.49 -6.45 -12.26
CA VAL A 109 -5.71 -5.93 -11.12
C VAL A 109 -5.25 -4.50 -11.41
N PRO A 110 -5.22 -3.59 -10.41
CA PRO A 110 -4.75 -2.22 -10.62
C PRO A 110 -3.27 -2.16 -11.01
N GLU A 111 -2.43 -2.94 -10.31
CA GLU A 111 -1.01 -3.05 -10.56
C GLU A 111 -0.48 -4.39 -10.03
N TRP A 112 0.45 -5.01 -10.76
CA TRP A 112 1.00 -6.32 -10.40
C TRP A 112 1.82 -6.33 -9.09
N ALA A 113 2.55 -5.25 -8.81
CA ALA A 113 3.36 -5.11 -7.60
C ALA A 113 2.54 -4.62 -6.40
N MET A 114 1.27 -4.23 -6.57
CA MET A 114 0.43 -3.72 -5.49
C MET A 114 0.33 -4.73 -4.35
N THR A 115 0.54 -4.26 -3.12
CA THR A 115 0.57 -5.12 -1.93
C THR A 115 -0.73 -5.91 -1.77
N ALA A 116 -1.90 -5.26 -1.95
CA ALA A 116 -3.20 -5.94 -1.87
C ALA A 116 -3.33 -7.09 -2.88
N VAL A 117 -2.87 -6.88 -4.12
CA VAL A 117 -2.90 -7.86 -5.21
C VAL A 117 -1.95 -9.03 -4.92
N ILE A 118 -0.78 -8.78 -4.33
CA ILE A 118 0.13 -9.84 -3.85
C ILE A 118 -0.58 -10.71 -2.80
N TYR A 119 -1.21 -10.09 -1.79
CA TYR A 119 -1.91 -10.82 -0.74
C TYR A 119 -3.07 -11.66 -1.27
N VAL A 120 -3.91 -11.11 -2.15
CA VAL A 120 -5.05 -11.84 -2.74
C VAL A 120 -4.56 -13.06 -3.51
N ARG A 121 -3.54 -12.91 -4.36
CA ARG A 121 -2.95 -14.03 -5.11
C ARG A 121 -2.37 -15.09 -4.17
N ALA A 122 -1.66 -14.67 -3.13
CA ALA A 122 -1.10 -15.59 -2.13
C ALA A 122 -2.22 -16.38 -1.42
N VAL A 123 -3.32 -15.73 -1.05
CA VAL A 123 -4.49 -16.40 -0.45
C VAL A 123 -5.12 -17.39 -1.42
N LEU A 124 -5.41 -16.98 -2.66
CA LEU A 124 -5.97 -17.86 -3.69
C LEU A 124 -5.11 -19.10 -3.92
N GLN A 125 -3.80 -18.92 -4.04
CA GLN A 125 -2.86 -20.01 -4.28
C GLN A 125 -2.66 -20.91 -3.06
N HIS A 126 -2.31 -20.33 -1.91
CA HIS A 126 -1.86 -21.11 -0.75
C HIS A 126 -3.00 -21.61 0.14
N ALA A 127 -4.10 -20.85 0.25
CA ALA A 127 -5.23 -21.25 1.09
C ALA A 127 -6.31 -22.00 0.29
N TYR A 128 -6.49 -21.69 -0.99
CA TYR A 128 -7.55 -22.26 -1.82
C TYR A 128 -7.05 -23.14 -2.97
N GLY A 129 -5.73 -23.27 -3.17
CA GLY A 129 -5.16 -24.15 -4.18
C GLY A 129 -5.40 -23.71 -5.63
N VAL A 130 -5.80 -22.46 -5.86
CA VAL A 130 -6.04 -21.94 -7.20
C VAL A 130 -4.69 -21.71 -7.90
N ASP A 131 -4.46 -22.36 -9.03
CA ASP A 131 -3.30 -22.08 -9.87
C ASP A 131 -3.46 -20.69 -10.51
N LEU A 132 -2.56 -19.76 -10.15
CA LEU A 132 -2.57 -18.40 -10.67
C LEU A 132 -2.35 -18.33 -12.20
N ARG A 133 -1.84 -19.39 -12.84
CA ARG A 133 -1.72 -19.45 -14.31
C ARG A 133 -3.03 -19.82 -14.99
N SER A 134 -4.00 -20.30 -14.23
CA SER A 134 -5.31 -20.69 -14.73
C SER A 134 -6.35 -19.55 -14.67
N ILE A 135 -6.00 -18.37 -14.16
CA ILE A 135 -6.90 -17.22 -13.93
C ILE A 135 -6.35 -15.88 -14.43
#